data_AF-W7QMF4-F1
#
_entry.id   AF-W7QMF4-F1
#
_cell.length_a   1.000
_cell.length_b   1.000
_cell.length_c   1.000
_cell.angle_alpha   90.00
_cell.angle_beta   90.00
_cell.angle_gamma   90.00
#
_symmetry.space_group_name_H-M   'P 1'
#
loop_
_entity.id
_entity.type
_entity.pdbx_description
1 polymer ?
#
loop_
_entity_poly.entity_id
_entity_poly.type
_entity_poly.pdbx_seq_one_letter_code
_entity_poly.pdbx_strand_id
1 'polypeptide(L)'
;MSDNEQMPLLSCSEEDVARYLTEHPDFFSRHPDVLRQVEIAHESSGVVSLLERQQQLLRDKVARQEHDITRLISTAKHNETIYKAFINLYMALLECPDSKQMIYLLRAILLEQIQLDGMKLVLFIAGSDEHAANLVQPRNLFQEVLQQRLARDDYYFGRLKKQEMSLFFTDEQAIKSVALIRLGGQKDMGILAFGSIDEQHFQGDMDTIFLAPMVKLINRLLLDFSLDSQPTDVPSS
;
A
#
# COMPACT_ATOMS: atom_id res chain seq x y z
N MET A 1 28.92 69.94 48.12
CA MET A 1 28.62 69.22 49.38
C MET A 1 27.33 68.47 49.17
N SER A 2 27.45 67.15 49.00
CA SER A 2 26.54 66.10 49.46
C SER A 2 27.19 64.78 49.04
N ASP A 3 27.42 63.94 50.04
CA ASP A 3 28.20 62.71 50.02
C ASP A 3 27.79 61.74 48.93
N ASN A 4 28.78 61.16 48.24
CA ASN A 4 28.59 59.89 47.55
C ASN A 4 29.40 58.86 48.33
N GLU A 5 28.75 58.27 49.35
CA GLU A 5 29.26 57.13 50.10
C GLU A 5 29.65 56.02 49.12
N GLN A 6 30.95 55.92 48.84
CA GLN A 6 31.52 54.76 48.18
C GLN A 6 31.39 53.58 49.15
N MET A 7 30.31 52.81 48.99
CA MET A 7 30.18 51.50 49.62
C MET A 7 31.44 50.68 49.30
N PRO A 8 32.08 50.07 50.30
CA PRO A 8 33.29 49.29 50.07
C PRO A 8 32.95 48.17 49.09
N LEU A 9 33.64 48.15 47.94
CA LEU A 9 33.61 47.03 47.02
C LEU A 9 34.11 45.81 47.81
N LEU A 10 33.17 44.96 48.26
CA LEU A 10 33.46 43.66 48.84
C LEU A 10 34.46 42.98 47.90
N SER A 11 35.64 42.66 48.43
CA SER A 11 36.66 41.89 47.72
C SER A 11 36.14 40.45 47.56
N CYS A 12 35.21 40.25 46.64
CA CYS A 12 34.70 38.95 46.27
C CYS A 12 35.71 38.34 45.30
N SER A 13 36.30 37.20 45.66
CA SER A 13 37.18 36.48 44.75
C SER A 13 36.34 35.78 43.66
N GLU A 14 36.94 35.48 42.52
CA GLU A 14 36.26 34.73 41.45
C GLU A 14 35.73 33.36 41.95
N GLU A 15 36.45 32.74 42.88
CA GLU A 15 36.08 31.47 43.52
C GLU A 15 34.80 31.61 44.36
N ASP A 16 34.62 32.75 45.02
CA ASP A 16 33.41 33.04 45.81
C ASP A 16 32.20 33.26 44.92
N VAL A 17 32.38 33.97 43.78
CA VAL A 17 31.32 34.16 42.78
C VAL A 17 30.93 32.81 42.16
N ALA A 18 31.90 31.99 41.79
CA ALA A 18 31.64 30.67 41.19
C ALA A 18 30.89 29.74 42.15
N ARG A 19 31.33 29.69 43.42
CA ARG A 19 30.66 28.90 44.47
C ARG A 19 29.23 29.39 44.70
N TYR A 20 29.03 30.70 44.80
CA TYR A 20 27.70 31.28 45.00
C TYR A 20 26.73 30.96 43.85
N LEU A 21 27.18 31.07 42.59
CA LEU A 21 26.36 30.72 41.43
C LEU A 21 26.06 29.21 41.35
N THR A 22 26.95 28.37 41.86
CA THR A 22 26.76 26.90 41.90
C THR A 22 25.76 26.50 42.98
N GLU A 23 25.80 27.14 44.14
CA GLU A 23 24.87 26.90 45.25
C GLU A 23 23.46 27.49 44.99
N HIS A 24 23.35 28.47 44.07
CA HIS A 24 22.10 29.15 43.73
C HIS A 24 21.81 29.12 42.22
N PRO A 25 21.37 27.98 41.66
CA PRO A 25 21.12 27.82 40.22
C PRO A 25 19.95 28.65 39.68
N ASP A 26 19.07 29.14 40.56
CA ASP A 26 17.92 29.98 40.24
C ASP A 26 18.28 31.49 40.16
N PHE A 27 19.53 31.85 40.44
CA PHE A 27 19.99 33.24 40.54
C PHE A 27 19.67 34.06 39.28
N PHE A 28 19.93 33.53 38.09
CA PHE A 28 19.65 34.23 36.83
C PHE A 28 18.16 34.31 36.49
N SER A 29 17.34 33.43 37.05
CA SER A 29 15.88 33.53 36.96
C SER A 29 15.32 34.65 37.84
N ARG A 30 15.95 34.88 39.01
CA ARG A 30 15.59 35.97 39.93
C ARG A 30 16.15 37.33 39.52
N HIS A 31 17.27 37.34 38.78
CA HIS A 31 17.95 38.55 38.34
C HIS A 31 18.18 38.55 36.82
N PRO A 32 17.11 38.58 36.00
CA PRO A 32 17.21 38.50 34.54
C PRO A 32 17.94 39.69 33.90
N ASP A 33 17.94 40.85 34.56
CA ASP A 33 18.63 42.05 34.06
C ASP A 33 20.16 41.91 34.13
N VAL A 34 20.67 41.14 35.09
CA VAL A 34 22.11 40.83 35.20
C VAL A 34 22.55 39.96 34.02
N LEU A 35 21.75 38.95 33.66
CA LEU A 35 22.04 38.08 32.52
C LEU A 35 22.10 38.84 31.19
N ARG A 36 21.32 39.93 31.04
CA ARG A 36 21.33 40.78 29.83
C ARG A 36 22.58 41.65 29.72
N GLN A 37 23.27 41.91 30.83
CA GLN A 37 24.46 42.77 30.89
C GLN A 37 25.77 41.97 30.88
N VAL A 38 25.69 40.65 31.10
CA VAL A 38 26.86 39.76 31.01
C VAL A 38 27.08 39.39 29.53
N GLU A 39 28.12 39.96 28.93
CA GLU A 39 28.64 39.52 27.64
C GLU A 39 29.41 38.20 27.82
N ILE A 40 28.74 37.08 27.54
CA ILE A 40 29.40 35.78 27.50
C ILE A 40 30.08 35.64 26.14
N ALA A 41 31.35 36.05 26.05
CA ALA A 41 32.19 35.71 24.91
C ALA A 41 32.38 34.18 24.86
N HIS A 42 31.73 33.52 23.90
CA HIS A 42 31.91 32.10 23.66
C HIS A 42 33.25 31.86 22.95
N GLU A 43 34.27 31.45 23.69
CA GLU A 43 35.54 30.99 23.11
C GLU A 43 35.70 29.46 23.05
N SER A 44 34.70 28.66 23.42
CA SER A 44 34.83 27.19 23.42
C SER A 44 33.96 26.48 22.39
N SER A 45 34.61 26.13 21.28
CA SER A 45 34.25 25.03 20.40
C SER A 45 33.98 23.76 21.23
N GLY A 46 32.71 23.30 21.32
CA GLY A 46 32.44 21.89 21.69
C GLY A 46 31.21 21.55 22.52
N VAL A 47 30.48 22.49 23.14
CA VAL A 47 29.29 22.13 23.95
C VAL A 47 28.02 22.70 23.31
N VAL A 48 27.32 21.86 22.56
CA VAL A 48 26.01 22.18 21.97
C VAL A 48 25.02 22.46 23.11
N SER A 49 24.36 23.63 23.08
CA SER A 49 23.33 23.97 24.06
C SER A 49 22.22 22.93 24.05
N LEU A 50 21.83 22.40 25.23
CA LEU A 50 20.74 21.43 25.34
C LEU A 50 19.44 21.93 24.69
N LEU A 51 19.22 23.25 24.68
CA LEU A 51 18.08 23.88 24.04
C LEU A 51 18.17 23.81 22.50
N GLU A 52 19.35 24.09 21.92
CA GLU A 52 19.58 23.93 20.48
C GLU A 52 19.42 22.47 20.06
N ARG A 53 19.92 21.54 20.87
CA ARG A 53 19.75 20.11 20.62
C ARG A 53 18.28 19.69 20.69
N GLN A 54 17.51 20.18 21.66
CA GLN A 54 16.07 19.92 21.74
C GLN A 54 15.29 20.53 20.57
N GLN A 55 15.62 21.77 20.18
CA GLN A 55 15.01 22.42 19.02
C GLN A 55 15.29 21.65 17.72
N GLN A 56 16.53 21.17 17.55
CA GLN A 56 16.89 20.34 16.41
C GLN A 56 16.10 19.02 16.39
N LEU A 57 15.99 18.33 17.52
CA LEU A 57 15.21 17.09 17.62
C LEU A 57 13.72 17.30 17.32
N LEU A 58 13.14 18.43 17.75
CA LEU A 58 11.76 18.80 17.43
C LEU A 58 11.58 19.08 15.94
N ARG A 59 12.51 19.81 15.32
CA ARG A 59 12.48 20.06 13.86
C ARG A 59 12.59 18.76 13.08
N ASP A 60 13.50 17.87 13.47
CA ASP A 60 13.65 16.56 12.85
C ASP A 60 12.38 15.72 12.99
N LYS A 61 11.70 15.79 14.14
CA LYS A 61 10.42 15.10 14.36
C LYS A 61 9.31 15.66 13.48
N VAL A 62 9.17 16.98 13.40
CA VAL A 62 8.19 17.64 12.53
C VAL A 62 8.43 17.24 11.08
N ALA A 63 9.68 17.33 10.60
CA ALA A 63 10.02 16.95 9.23
C ALA A 63 9.68 15.47 8.92
N ARG A 64 9.95 14.56 9.87
CA ARG A 64 9.55 13.14 9.74
C ARG A 64 8.04 12.98 9.66
N GLN A 65 7.29 13.67 10.54
CA GLN A 65 5.83 13.59 10.53
C GLN A 65 5.21 14.16 9.24
N GLU A 66 5.75 15.28 8.73
CA GLU A 66 5.32 15.84 7.44
C GLU A 66 5.61 14.88 6.27
N HIS A 67 6.76 14.19 6.31
CA HIS A 67 7.09 13.17 5.33
C HIS A 67 6.11 11.98 5.40
N ASP A 68 5.80 11.50 6.60
CA ASP A 68 4.86 10.41 6.83
C ASP A 68 3.44 10.79 6.34
N ILE A 69 2.97 12.01 6.65
CA ILE A 69 1.68 12.53 6.15
C ILE A 69 1.67 12.58 4.63
N THR A 70 2.74 13.10 4.01
CA THR A 70 2.83 13.19 2.55
C THR A 70 2.78 11.80 1.91
N ARG A 71 3.48 10.82 2.51
CA ARG A 71 3.43 9.42 2.08
C ARG A 71 2.01 8.84 2.20
N LEU A 72 1.34 9.06 3.33
CA LEU A 72 -0.04 8.60 3.55
C LEU A 72 -1.01 9.22 2.54
N ILE A 73 -0.88 10.51 2.24
CA ILE A 73 -1.70 11.20 1.22
C ILE A 73 -1.42 10.61 -0.17
N SER A 74 -0.15 10.33 -0.49
CA SER A 74 0.22 9.71 -1.76
C SER A 74 -0.40 8.32 -1.90
N THR A 75 -0.34 7.49 -0.86
CA THR A 75 -0.98 6.17 -0.82
C THR A 75 -2.50 6.30 -0.94
N ALA A 76 -3.12 7.24 -0.22
CA ALA A 76 -4.57 7.47 -0.30
C ALA A 76 -5.01 7.86 -1.72
N LYS A 77 -4.28 8.76 -2.39
CA LYS A 77 -4.55 9.13 -3.79
C LYS A 77 -4.41 7.96 -4.74
N HIS A 78 -3.36 7.15 -4.58
CA HIS A 78 -3.17 5.95 -5.39
C HIS A 78 -4.31 4.95 -5.20
N ASN A 79 -4.73 4.71 -3.95
CA ASN A 79 -5.86 3.85 -3.64
C ASN A 79 -7.17 4.38 -4.22
N GLU A 80 -7.38 5.70 -4.22
CA GLU A 80 -8.55 6.34 -4.84
C GLU A 80 -8.58 6.10 -6.36
N THR A 81 -7.43 6.18 -7.03
CA THR A 81 -7.31 5.86 -8.45
C THR A 81 -7.67 4.40 -8.74
N ILE A 82 -7.12 3.46 -7.95
CA ILE A 82 -7.47 2.04 -8.05
C ILE A 82 -8.97 1.83 -7.85
N TYR A 83 -9.55 2.47 -6.83
CA TYR A 83 -10.97 2.37 -6.54
C TYR A 83 -11.85 2.84 -7.70
N LYS A 84 -11.52 3.99 -8.29
CA LYS A 84 -12.21 4.52 -9.48
C LYS A 84 -12.08 3.58 -10.68
N ALA A 85 -10.91 2.98 -10.89
CA ALA A 85 -10.70 1.99 -11.95
C ALA A 85 -11.60 0.75 -11.76
N PHE A 86 -11.74 0.25 -10.52
CA PHE A 86 -12.65 -0.86 -10.21
C PHE A 86 -14.12 -0.50 -10.45
N ILE A 87 -14.57 0.69 -10.06
CA ILE A 87 -15.95 1.14 -10.37
C ILE A 87 -16.19 1.15 -11.87
N ASN A 88 -15.26 1.72 -12.64
CA ASN A 88 -15.35 1.76 -14.09
C ASN A 88 -15.39 0.35 -14.69
N LEU A 89 -14.58 -0.57 -14.16
CA LEU A 89 -14.60 -1.97 -14.56
C LEU A 89 -15.97 -2.61 -14.31
N TYR A 90 -16.58 -2.41 -13.13
CA TYR A 90 -17.89 -2.98 -12.83
C TYR A 90 -18.97 -2.46 -13.78
N MET A 91 -18.98 -1.16 -14.04
CA MET A 91 -19.94 -0.58 -14.98
C MET A 91 -19.74 -1.13 -16.40
N ALA A 92 -18.50 -1.21 -16.87
CA ALA A 92 -18.19 -1.75 -18.19
C ALA A 92 -18.53 -3.25 -18.32
N LEU A 93 -18.33 -4.03 -17.24
CA LEU A 93 -18.68 -5.46 -17.22
C LEU A 93 -20.20 -5.69 -17.25
N LEU A 94 -21.00 -4.80 -16.66
CA LEU A 94 -22.47 -4.91 -16.70
C LEU A 94 -23.06 -4.71 -18.09
N GLU A 95 -22.39 -3.91 -18.93
CA GLU A 95 -22.80 -3.63 -20.31
C GLU A 95 -22.14 -4.58 -21.33
N CYS A 96 -21.46 -5.62 -20.84
CA CYS A 96 -20.66 -6.51 -21.67
C CYS A 96 -21.54 -7.49 -22.47
N PRO A 97 -21.46 -7.52 -23.81
CA PRO A 97 -22.34 -8.35 -24.64
C PRO A 97 -21.87 -9.82 -24.75
N ASP A 98 -20.56 -10.08 -24.67
CA ASP A 98 -19.98 -11.41 -24.88
C ASP A 98 -18.71 -11.63 -24.03
N SER A 99 -18.20 -12.87 -23.99
CA SER A 99 -17.02 -13.17 -23.18
C SER A 99 -15.74 -12.52 -23.73
N LYS A 100 -15.66 -12.26 -25.03
CA LYS A 100 -14.51 -11.63 -25.66
C LYS A 100 -14.33 -10.21 -25.16
N GLN A 101 -15.40 -9.43 -25.14
CA GLN A 101 -15.41 -8.07 -24.63
C GLN A 101 -15.11 -8.07 -23.13
N MET A 102 -15.60 -9.05 -22.38
CA MET A 102 -15.30 -9.19 -20.95
C MET A 102 -13.80 -9.37 -20.72
N ILE A 103 -13.18 -10.31 -21.44
CA ILE A 103 -11.74 -10.57 -21.37
C ILE A 103 -10.93 -9.33 -21.77
N TYR A 104 -11.36 -8.64 -22.83
CA TYR A 104 -10.73 -7.41 -23.28
C TYR A 104 -10.77 -6.31 -22.22
N LEU A 105 -11.95 -6.04 -21.65
CA LEU A 105 -12.14 -5.02 -20.61
C LEU A 105 -11.33 -5.32 -19.35
N LEU A 106 -11.33 -6.58 -18.92
CA LEU A 106 -10.51 -7.01 -17.80
C LEU A 106 -9.03 -6.73 -18.08
N ARG A 107 -8.50 -7.12 -19.25
CA ARG A 107 -7.11 -6.86 -19.61
C ARG A 107 -6.80 -5.37 -19.68
N ALA A 108 -7.62 -4.59 -20.36
CA ALA A 108 -7.40 -3.17 -20.56
C ALA A 108 -7.37 -2.43 -19.21
N ILE A 109 -8.36 -2.64 -18.35
CA ILE A 109 -8.45 -1.90 -17.09
C ILE A 109 -7.40 -2.40 -16.07
N LEU A 110 -7.20 -3.71 -15.96
CA LEU A 110 -6.29 -4.27 -14.95
C LEU A 110 -4.81 -4.07 -15.31
N LEU A 111 -4.44 -4.19 -16.60
CA LEU A 111 -3.05 -4.00 -17.02
C LEU A 111 -2.72 -2.53 -17.26
N GLU A 112 -3.65 -1.73 -17.83
CA GLU A 112 -3.33 -0.34 -18.21
C GLU A 112 -3.68 0.69 -17.12
N GLN A 113 -4.83 0.55 -16.45
CA GLN A 113 -5.26 1.53 -15.43
C GLN A 113 -4.78 1.17 -14.03
N ILE A 114 -4.90 -0.10 -13.64
CA ILE A 114 -4.46 -0.59 -12.32
C ILE A 114 -2.95 -0.92 -12.34
N GLN A 115 -2.34 -1.02 -13.53
CA GLN A 115 -0.90 -1.22 -13.73
C GLN A 115 -0.38 -2.54 -13.18
N LEU A 116 -1.14 -3.62 -13.36
CA LEU A 116 -0.65 -4.96 -13.06
C LEU A 116 0.28 -5.46 -14.18
N ASP A 117 1.32 -6.21 -13.79
CA ASP A 117 2.35 -6.69 -14.72
C ASP A 117 1.91 -7.93 -15.50
N GLY A 118 0.93 -8.67 -14.99
CA GLY A 118 0.44 -9.88 -15.63
C GLY A 118 -1.01 -10.20 -15.27
N MET A 119 -1.75 -10.71 -16.27
CA MET A 119 -3.08 -11.28 -16.09
C MET A 119 -3.20 -12.57 -16.90
N LYS A 120 -3.74 -13.62 -16.27
CA LYS A 120 -4.10 -14.86 -16.94
C LYS A 120 -5.49 -15.31 -16.47
N LEU A 121 -6.39 -15.51 -17.42
CA LEU A 121 -7.67 -16.19 -17.18
C LEU A 121 -7.58 -17.61 -17.73
N VAL A 122 -7.91 -18.59 -16.88
CA VAL A 122 -8.01 -20.00 -17.22
C VAL A 122 -9.43 -20.47 -16.92
N LEU A 123 -10.08 -21.12 -17.87
CA LEU A 123 -11.39 -21.72 -17.67
C LEU A 123 -11.26 -23.25 -17.65
N PHE A 124 -12.12 -23.93 -16.92
CA PHE A 124 -12.16 -25.41 -16.88
C PHE A 124 -13.40 -25.98 -17.56
N ILE A 125 -14.41 -25.16 -17.78
CA ILE A 125 -15.67 -25.54 -18.41
C ILE A 125 -15.76 -24.82 -19.75
N ALA A 126 -15.98 -25.57 -20.81
CA ALA A 126 -16.35 -25.01 -22.09
C ALA A 126 -17.80 -24.51 -22.00
N GLY A 127 -17.95 -23.18 -22.00
CA GLY A 127 -19.22 -22.58 -22.35
C GLY A 127 -19.50 -22.75 -23.84
N SER A 128 -20.67 -22.31 -24.26
CA SER A 128 -21.06 -22.30 -25.67
C SER A 128 -20.50 -21.13 -26.47
N ASP A 129 -19.85 -20.18 -25.80
CA ASP A 129 -19.07 -19.11 -26.43
C ASP A 129 -17.69 -19.62 -26.89
N GLU A 130 -17.42 -19.52 -28.18
CA GLU A 130 -16.16 -19.92 -28.83
C GLU A 130 -14.94 -19.17 -28.25
N HIS A 131 -15.12 -17.92 -27.84
CA HIS A 131 -14.03 -17.12 -27.26
C HIS A 131 -13.64 -17.61 -25.86
N ALA A 132 -14.62 -18.01 -25.05
CA ALA A 132 -14.38 -18.65 -23.77
C ALA A 132 -13.77 -20.06 -23.95
N ALA A 133 -14.20 -20.80 -24.98
CA ALA A 133 -13.69 -22.14 -25.28
C ALA A 133 -12.17 -22.16 -25.52
N ASN A 134 -11.61 -21.12 -26.16
CA ASN A 134 -10.16 -20.98 -26.38
C ASN A 134 -9.34 -20.81 -25.10
N LEU A 135 -9.97 -20.45 -23.97
CA LEU A 135 -9.33 -20.33 -22.68
C LEU A 135 -9.44 -21.58 -21.82
N VAL A 136 -10.16 -22.60 -22.31
CA VAL A 136 -10.40 -23.83 -21.56
C VAL A 136 -9.13 -24.66 -21.49
N GLN A 137 -8.72 -24.99 -20.27
CA GLN A 137 -7.60 -25.88 -20.02
C GLN A 137 -8.03 -27.06 -19.14
N PRO A 138 -7.33 -28.20 -19.23
CA PRO A 138 -7.60 -29.36 -18.39
C PRO A 138 -7.43 -29.02 -16.90
N ARG A 139 -8.49 -29.20 -16.10
CA ARG A 139 -8.49 -28.92 -14.65
C ARG A 139 -7.40 -29.69 -13.89
N ASN A 140 -7.02 -30.88 -14.35
CA ASN A 140 -5.99 -31.73 -13.72
C ASN A 140 -4.62 -31.03 -13.66
N LEU A 141 -4.27 -30.18 -14.62
CA LEU A 141 -3.01 -29.40 -14.59
C LEU A 141 -2.94 -28.43 -13.41
N PHE A 142 -4.10 -27.96 -12.93
CA PHE A 142 -4.22 -26.97 -11.86
C PHE A 142 -4.61 -27.58 -10.51
N GLN A 143 -4.66 -28.92 -10.42
CA GLN A 143 -5.15 -29.61 -9.22
C GLN A 143 -4.31 -29.28 -7.98
N GLU A 144 -2.99 -29.21 -8.09
CA GLU A 144 -2.12 -28.83 -6.98
C GLU A 144 -2.40 -27.41 -6.50
N VAL A 145 -2.55 -26.46 -7.43
CA VAL A 145 -2.85 -25.06 -7.10
C VAL A 145 -4.21 -24.96 -6.41
N LEU A 146 -5.23 -25.63 -6.94
CA LEU A 146 -6.56 -25.67 -6.35
C LEU A 146 -6.56 -26.26 -4.93
N GLN A 147 -5.78 -27.32 -4.68
CA GLN A 147 -5.75 -28.01 -3.39
C GLN A 147 -4.80 -27.39 -2.36
N GLN A 148 -3.70 -26.79 -2.79
CA GLN A 148 -2.69 -26.22 -1.87
C GLN A 148 -2.89 -24.73 -1.63
N ARG A 149 -3.45 -23.99 -2.61
CA ARG A 149 -3.57 -22.52 -2.56
C ARG A 149 -5.02 -22.06 -2.41
N LEU A 150 -5.96 -22.70 -3.09
CA LEU A 150 -7.38 -22.27 -3.18
C LEU A 150 -8.36 -23.27 -2.52
N ALA A 151 -7.87 -24.07 -1.56
CA ALA A 151 -8.69 -25.13 -0.96
C ALA A 151 -9.65 -24.62 0.12
N ARG A 152 -9.22 -23.64 0.92
CA ARG A 152 -10.04 -23.07 2.01
C ARG A 152 -10.72 -21.79 1.57
N ASP A 153 -9.99 -20.94 0.86
CA ASP A 153 -10.43 -19.63 0.43
C ASP A 153 -10.45 -19.55 -1.10
N ASP A 154 -11.36 -18.74 -1.65
CA ASP A 154 -11.45 -18.46 -3.09
C ASP A 154 -10.32 -17.52 -3.56
N TYR A 155 -9.47 -17.05 -2.65
CA TYR A 155 -8.39 -16.10 -2.90
C TYR A 155 -7.09 -16.63 -2.31
N TYR A 156 -5.99 -16.41 -3.03
CA TYR A 156 -4.64 -16.65 -2.54
C TYR A 156 -3.73 -15.51 -2.97
N PHE A 157 -2.99 -14.94 -2.02
CA PHE A 157 -1.99 -13.89 -2.27
C PHE A 157 -0.62 -14.37 -1.81
N GLY A 158 0.38 -14.22 -2.66
CA GLY A 158 1.76 -14.49 -2.29
C GLY A 158 2.59 -15.05 -3.43
N ARG A 159 3.50 -15.98 -3.09
CA ARG A 159 4.48 -16.51 -4.03
C ARG A 159 4.16 -17.94 -4.42
N LEU A 160 4.24 -18.21 -5.72
CA LEU A 160 4.11 -19.54 -6.27
C LEU A 160 5.48 -20.20 -6.46
N LYS A 161 5.51 -21.54 -6.43
CA LYS A 161 6.67 -22.31 -6.87
C LYS A 161 6.88 -22.09 -8.37
N LYS A 162 8.11 -22.25 -8.87
CA LYS A 162 8.41 -22.05 -10.31
C LYS A 162 7.50 -22.86 -11.25
N GLN A 163 7.21 -24.12 -10.89
CA GLN A 163 6.30 -24.99 -11.65
C GLN A 163 4.87 -24.43 -11.68
N GLU A 164 4.33 -24.02 -10.52
CA GLU A 164 3.00 -23.41 -10.42
C GLU A 164 2.94 -22.08 -11.18
N MET A 165 3.98 -21.24 -11.09
CA MET A 165 4.06 -19.96 -11.80
C MET A 165 4.01 -20.14 -13.31
N SER A 166 4.72 -21.15 -13.85
CA SER A 166 4.78 -21.42 -15.29
C SER A 166 3.43 -21.83 -15.91
N LEU A 167 2.45 -22.22 -15.09
CA LEU A 167 1.08 -22.47 -15.55
C LEU A 167 0.34 -21.18 -15.92
N PHE A 168 0.72 -20.05 -15.30
CA PHE A 168 0.02 -18.77 -15.44
C PHE A 168 0.81 -17.74 -16.25
N PHE A 169 2.11 -17.64 -16.01
CA PHE A 169 2.98 -16.58 -16.54
C PHE A 169 4.25 -17.16 -17.16
N THR A 170 4.82 -16.43 -18.13
CA THR A 170 6.11 -16.79 -18.73
C THR A 170 7.28 -16.23 -17.92
N ASP A 171 8.44 -16.87 -17.99
CA ASP A 171 9.65 -16.43 -17.28
C ASP A 171 10.08 -14.99 -17.69
N GLU A 172 9.71 -14.53 -18.89
CA GLU A 172 9.99 -13.17 -19.40
C GLU A 172 9.28 -12.06 -18.61
N GLN A 173 8.13 -12.36 -17.99
CA GLN A 173 7.34 -11.38 -17.25
C GLN A 173 7.94 -11.05 -15.87
N ALA A 174 8.95 -11.81 -15.42
CA ALA A 174 9.67 -11.60 -14.15
C ALA A 174 8.76 -11.43 -12.91
N ILE A 175 7.58 -12.07 -12.92
CA ILE A 175 6.58 -12.00 -11.85
C ILE A 175 7.16 -12.60 -10.55
N LYS A 176 7.03 -11.85 -9.45
CA LYS A 176 7.53 -12.24 -8.11
C LYS A 176 6.41 -12.49 -7.10
N SER A 177 5.28 -11.81 -7.24
CA SER A 177 4.10 -12.04 -6.42
C SER A 177 2.86 -12.24 -7.29
N VAL A 178 1.90 -13.02 -6.78
CA VAL A 178 0.69 -13.45 -7.51
C VAL A 178 -0.53 -13.35 -6.62
N ALA A 179 -1.64 -12.91 -7.20
CA ALA A 179 -2.98 -13.12 -6.67
C ALA A 179 -3.71 -14.17 -7.52
N LEU A 180 -4.16 -15.25 -6.89
CA LEU A 180 -4.99 -16.26 -7.52
C LEU A 180 -6.42 -16.16 -6.99
N ILE A 181 -7.37 -16.30 -7.90
CA ILE A 181 -8.79 -16.15 -7.62
C ILE A 181 -9.53 -17.32 -8.26
N ARG A 182 -10.27 -18.07 -7.44
CA ARG A 182 -11.12 -19.17 -7.89
C ARG A 182 -12.43 -18.62 -8.46
N LEU A 183 -12.74 -19.01 -9.69
CA LEU A 183 -14.00 -18.66 -10.35
C LEU A 183 -15.00 -19.81 -10.24
N GLY A 184 -16.26 -19.47 -10.02
CA GLY A 184 -17.38 -20.42 -9.90
C GLY A 184 -17.53 -21.13 -8.56
N GLY A 185 -16.75 -20.76 -7.55
CA GLY A 185 -16.80 -21.36 -6.21
C GLY A 185 -16.74 -22.88 -6.27
N GLN A 186 -17.81 -23.55 -5.80
CA GLN A 186 -17.91 -25.01 -5.78
C GLN A 186 -17.88 -25.67 -7.18
N LYS A 187 -18.23 -24.94 -8.25
CA LYS A 187 -18.30 -25.49 -9.61
C LYS A 187 -16.95 -25.49 -10.33
N ASP A 188 -15.90 -24.87 -9.77
CA ASP A 188 -14.59 -24.73 -10.41
C ASP A 188 -14.70 -24.33 -11.88
N MET A 189 -15.26 -23.17 -12.14
CA MET A 189 -15.40 -22.68 -13.51
C MET A 189 -14.04 -22.25 -14.10
N GLY A 190 -13.10 -21.83 -13.25
CA GLY A 190 -11.78 -21.41 -13.69
C GLY A 190 -10.94 -20.78 -12.59
N ILE A 191 -9.79 -20.23 -13.00
CA ILE A 191 -8.88 -19.45 -12.16
C ILE A 191 -8.55 -18.15 -12.89
N LEU A 192 -8.67 -17.04 -12.17
CA LEU A 192 -8.12 -15.75 -12.57
C LEU A 192 -6.84 -15.49 -11.77
N ALA A 193 -5.74 -15.25 -12.47
CA ALA A 193 -4.44 -15.00 -11.89
C ALA A 193 -3.93 -13.61 -12.28
N PHE A 194 -3.41 -12.88 -11.30
CA PHE A 194 -2.72 -11.61 -11.48
C PHE A 194 -1.29 -11.72 -11.00
N GLY A 195 -0.35 -11.10 -11.72
CA GLY A 195 1.06 -11.11 -11.38
C GLY A 195 1.59 -9.69 -11.21
N SER A 196 2.54 -9.53 -10.28
CA SER A 196 3.37 -8.34 -10.19
C SER A 196 4.86 -8.67 -10.12
N ILE A 197 5.70 -7.82 -10.71
CA ILE A 197 7.17 -7.87 -10.59
C ILE A 197 7.66 -7.44 -9.20
N ASP A 198 6.81 -6.75 -8.44
CA ASP A 198 7.07 -6.41 -7.05
C ASP A 198 6.67 -7.58 -6.15
N GLU A 199 7.61 -8.02 -5.33
CA GLU A 199 7.47 -9.13 -4.41
C GLU A 199 6.57 -8.79 -3.22
N GLN A 200 6.43 -7.50 -2.91
CA GLN A 200 5.63 -6.97 -1.81
C GLN A 200 4.24 -6.49 -2.23
N HIS A 201 3.89 -6.62 -3.53
CA HIS A 201 2.59 -6.15 -4.02
C HIS A 201 1.44 -7.04 -3.52
N PHE A 202 1.47 -8.34 -3.78
CA PHE A 202 0.44 -9.29 -3.30
C PHE A 202 0.88 -9.98 -2.01
N GLN A 203 0.50 -9.42 -0.87
CA GLN A 203 0.76 -9.98 0.47
C GLN A 203 -0.52 -10.57 1.09
N GLY A 204 -0.35 -11.48 2.07
CA GLY A 204 -1.47 -12.18 2.72
C GLY A 204 -2.48 -11.28 3.44
N ASP A 205 -2.08 -10.06 3.82
CA ASP A 205 -2.94 -9.08 4.49
C ASP A 205 -3.71 -8.17 3.52
N MET A 206 -3.64 -8.42 2.20
CA MET A 206 -4.41 -7.65 1.21
C MET A 206 -5.92 -7.89 1.34
N ASP A 207 -6.67 -6.80 1.49
CA ASP A 207 -8.13 -6.84 1.51
C ASP A 207 -8.72 -7.26 0.16
N THR A 208 -9.67 -8.20 0.20
CA THR A 208 -10.39 -8.69 -0.99
C THR A 208 -11.66 -7.91 -1.28
N ILE A 209 -11.86 -6.75 -0.64
CA ILE A 209 -13.12 -5.97 -0.67
C ILE A 209 -13.54 -5.64 -2.11
N PHE A 210 -12.58 -5.30 -2.97
CA PHE A 210 -12.85 -5.01 -4.39
C PHE A 210 -12.88 -6.28 -5.26
N LEU A 211 -12.14 -7.32 -4.90
CA LEU A 211 -12.12 -8.55 -5.70
C LEU A 211 -13.44 -9.32 -5.58
N ALA A 212 -14.09 -9.31 -4.43
CA ALA A 212 -15.33 -10.08 -4.23
C ALA A 212 -16.51 -9.66 -5.15
N PRO A 213 -16.85 -8.36 -5.28
CA PRO A 213 -17.83 -7.90 -6.27
C PRO A 213 -17.44 -8.26 -7.70
N MET A 214 -16.17 -8.06 -8.06
CA MET A 214 -15.64 -8.40 -9.39
C MET A 214 -15.87 -9.88 -9.72
N VAL A 215 -15.49 -10.77 -8.80
CA VAL A 215 -15.62 -12.22 -8.98
C VAL A 215 -17.08 -12.63 -9.11
N LYS A 216 -17.98 -12.03 -8.35
CA LYS A 216 -19.42 -12.29 -8.47
C LYS A 216 -19.93 -11.91 -9.87
N LEU A 217 -19.52 -10.74 -10.39
CA LEU A 217 -19.89 -10.31 -11.74
C LEU A 217 -19.30 -11.22 -12.82
N ILE A 218 -18.01 -11.55 -12.76
CA ILE A 218 -17.36 -12.46 -13.71
C ILE A 218 -18.06 -13.82 -13.70
N ASN A 219 -18.33 -14.38 -12.52
CA ASN A 219 -19.03 -15.66 -12.40
C ASN A 219 -20.43 -15.60 -13.00
N ARG A 220 -21.15 -14.49 -12.83
CA ARG A 220 -22.48 -14.29 -13.41
C ARG A 220 -22.41 -14.23 -14.93
N LEU A 221 -21.52 -13.42 -15.48
CA LEU A 221 -21.32 -13.27 -16.92
C LEU A 221 -20.90 -14.59 -17.57
N LEU A 222 -19.96 -15.32 -16.98
CA LEU A 222 -19.55 -16.65 -17.46
C LEU A 222 -20.71 -17.65 -17.50
N LEU A 223 -21.64 -17.58 -16.53
CA LEU A 223 -22.84 -18.41 -16.53
C LEU A 223 -23.83 -17.96 -17.61
N ASP A 224 -24.07 -16.67 -17.75
CA ASP A 224 -25.03 -16.14 -18.73
C ASP A 224 -24.56 -16.46 -20.17
N PHE A 225 -23.27 -16.30 -20.48
CA PHE A 225 -22.67 -16.70 -21.76
C PHE A 225 -22.73 -18.21 -22.03
N SER A 226 -22.82 -19.03 -20.98
CA SER A 226 -22.99 -20.49 -21.12
C SER A 226 -24.45 -20.91 -21.35
N LEU A 227 -25.41 -20.04 -21.04
CA LEU A 227 -26.85 -20.33 -21.14
C LEU A 227 -27.46 -19.81 -22.45
N ASP A 228 -27.01 -18.66 -22.95
CA ASP A 228 -27.56 -17.97 -24.14
C ASP A 228 -27.35 -18.70 -25.48
N SER A 229 -26.76 -19.89 -25.47
CA SER A 229 -26.58 -20.69 -26.69
C SER A 229 -27.31 -22.03 -26.67
N GLN A 230 -28.28 -22.23 -25.77
CA GLN A 230 -29.30 -23.26 -25.99
C GLN A 230 -30.20 -22.77 -27.14
N PRO A 231 -30.22 -23.43 -28.32
CA PRO A 231 -31.14 -23.06 -29.37
C PRO A 231 -32.55 -23.21 -28.83
N THR A 232 -33.33 -22.13 -28.88
CA THR A 232 -34.76 -22.14 -28.65
C THR A 232 -35.37 -23.08 -29.68
N ASP A 233 -35.64 -24.32 -29.28
CA ASP A 233 -36.47 -25.25 -30.03
C ASP A 233 -37.82 -24.58 -30.27
N VAL A 234 -38.05 -24.20 -31.52
CA VAL A 234 -39.35 -23.76 -32.02
C VAL A 234 -40.26 -24.98 -31.97
N PRO A 235 -41.37 -24.99 -31.21
CA PRO A 235 -42.32 -26.07 -31.31
C PRO A 235 -42.99 -25.96 -32.68
N SER A 236 -42.67 -26.92 -33.55
CA SER A 236 -43.38 -27.17 -34.79
C SER A 236 -44.73 -27.80 -34.44
N SER A 237 -45.82 -27.05 -34.55
CA SER A 237 -47.20 -27.56 -34.73
C SER A 237 -48.10 -26.45 -35.26
#